data_AF-A0A6P8LI03-F1
#
_entry.id   AF-A0A6P8LI03-F1
#
_cell.length_a   1.000
_cell.length_b   1.000
_cell.length_c   1.000
_cell.angle_alpha   90.00
_cell.angle_beta   90.00
_cell.angle_gamma   90.00
#
_symmetry.space_group_name_H-M   'P 1'
#
loop_
_entity.id
_entity.type
_entity.pdbx_description
1 polymer ?
#
loop_
_entity_poly.entity_id
_entity_poly.type
_entity_poly.pdbx_seq_one_letter_code
_entity_poly.pdbx_strand_id
1 'polypeptide(L)'
;MCNNYYLNCKYMHQSPIQLIRYLFWIMKVSIITYLIIFGLLPIIFHYSYTIQKKILFLNFVQWPLNVDFSKPELVGMKGTRNFYLQTDQQVKIGLWQILPQSLLNDSIITTDDDYETMLKNAKRPIFLYMHGNSGNRASNHRLELYKLFQSLDYHVVCFDYRGYGDSEEAELSEIGVVSDSKYVLEWLLKIVNGTAPVFVWGHSLGTGVSVHVLALLATEKVQPAGLFLESPFNNIADELSEHPLSQIFKHLPWFHWVIVEPFYDNYLRFESDKHIEKIQCPIMILHAEDDNIVPFALGEKLFKAAINYHGNDTNRVQMTRIDATHGFGHKYICRYKNLPNIIKSFVHEVRKNQTD
;
A
#
# COMPACT_ATOMS: atom_id res chain seq x y z
N MET A 1 -2.40 -77.22 2.04
CA MET A 1 -3.10 -76.79 0.81
C MET A 1 -4.36 -76.03 1.22
N CYS A 2 -4.59 -74.89 0.56
CA CYS A 2 -5.81 -74.05 0.53
C CYS A 2 -6.32 -73.39 1.84
N ASN A 3 -6.03 -72.09 2.01
CA ASN A 3 -7.03 -71.04 1.72
C ASN A 3 -6.42 -69.64 1.89
N ASN A 4 -6.10 -69.03 0.75
CA ASN A 4 -5.84 -67.59 0.60
C ASN A 4 -6.88 -67.08 -0.42
N TYR A 5 -7.25 -65.79 -0.32
CA TYR A 5 -8.14 -65.03 -1.22
C TYR A 5 -9.65 -65.03 -0.91
N TYR A 6 -10.01 -64.46 0.24
CA TYR A 6 -11.31 -63.78 0.41
C TYR A 6 -11.07 -62.31 0.79
N LEU A 7 -10.46 -61.55 -0.11
CA LEU A 7 -10.39 -60.10 -0.07
C LEU A 7 -10.44 -59.59 -1.51
N ASN A 8 -11.31 -58.61 -1.76
CA ASN A 8 -11.57 -57.89 -3.02
C ASN A 8 -12.59 -58.52 -3.98
N CYS A 9 -13.88 -58.15 -3.82
CA CYS A 9 -14.78 -57.93 -4.97
C CYS A 9 -16.13 -57.26 -4.58
N LYS A 10 -16.16 -56.28 -3.66
CA LYS A 10 -17.40 -55.54 -3.33
C LYS A 10 -17.48 -54.11 -3.90
N TYR A 11 -16.50 -53.74 -4.72
CA TYR A 11 -16.47 -52.47 -5.45
C TYR A 11 -16.10 -52.74 -6.90
N MET A 12 -17.06 -53.11 -7.74
CA MET A 12 -17.03 -52.90 -9.19
C MET A 12 -18.26 -53.57 -9.81
N HIS A 13 -19.34 -52.82 -9.94
CA HIS A 13 -20.33 -52.90 -11.03
C HIS A 13 -21.43 -51.86 -10.75
N GLN A 14 -21.07 -50.57 -10.84
CA GLN A 14 -22.12 -49.57 -11.09
C GLN A 14 -22.69 -49.87 -12.48
N SER A 15 -24.02 -49.91 -12.62
CA SER A 15 -24.61 -50.17 -13.93
C SER A 15 -24.23 -49.03 -14.90
N PRO A 16 -24.05 -49.30 -16.20
CA PRO A 16 -23.73 -48.25 -17.19
C PRO A 16 -24.67 -47.04 -17.11
N ILE A 17 -25.95 -47.28 -16.76
CA ILE A 17 -26.96 -46.24 -16.56
C ILE A 17 -26.67 -45.37 -15.32
N GLN A 18 -26.21 -45.96 -14.22
CA GLN A 18 -25.81 -45.20 -13.02
C GLN A 18 -24.58 -44.34 -13.28
N LEU A 19 -23.59 -44.88 -14.02
CA LEU A 19 -22.40 -44.13 -14.41
C LEU A 19 -22.76 -42.95 -15.32
N ILE A 20 -23.62 -43.16 -16.31
CA ILE A 20 -24.12 -42.11 -17.20
C ILE A 20 -24.88 -41.03 -16.40
N ARG A 21 -25.76 -41.40 -15.47
CA ARG A 21 -26.48 -40.44 -14.61
C ARG A 21 -25.52 -39.61 -13.75
N TYR A 22 -24.49 -40.24 -13.20
CA TYR A 22 -23.47 -39.56 -12.41
C TYR A 22 -22.66 -38.57 -13.26
N LEU A 23 -22.25 -38.96 -14.47
CA LEU A 23 -21.58 -38.07 -15.42
C LEU A 23 -22.45 -36.87 -15.81
N PHE A 24 -23.75 -37.09 -16.11
CA PHE A 24 -24.69 -36.00 -16.38
C PHE A 24 -24.86 -35.06 -15.18
N TRP A 25 -24.87 -35.60 -13.97
CA TRP A 25 -24.95 -34.79 -12.76
C TRP A 25 -23.69 -33.94 -12.57
N ILE A 26 -22.50 -34.52 -12.70
CA ILE A 26 -21.23 -33.76 -12.66
C ILE A 26 -21.24 -32.65 -13.71
N MET A 27 -21.58 -32.97 -14.96
CA MET A 27 -21.63 -32.00 -16.04
C MET A 27 -22.59 -30.84 -15.71
N LYS A 28 -23.78 -31.13 -15.18
CA LYS A 28 -24.74 -30.08 -14.76
C LYS A 28 -24.17 -29.22 -13.65
N VAL A 29 -23.58 -29.83 -12.62
CA VAL A 29 -22.95 -29.09 -11.51
C VAL A 29 -21.83 -28.20 -12.04
N SER A 30 -20.95 -28.72 -12.88
CA SER A 30 -19.85 -27.95 -13.48
C SER A 30 -20.35 -26.78 -14.33
N ILE A 31 -21.40 -26.98 -15.14
CA ILE A 31 -22.01 -25.89 -15.93
C ILE A 31 -22.60 -24.82 -15.01
N ILE A 32 -23.34 -25.22 -13.98
CA ILE A 32 -23.94 -24.26 -13.02
C ILE A 32 -22.84 -23.49 -12.29
N THR A 33 -21.80 -24.17 -11.80
CA THR A 33 -20.65 -23.53 -11.15
C THR A 33 -19.95 -22.56 -12.09
N TYR A 34 -19.74 -22.94 -13.36
CA TYR A 34 -19.16 -22.05 -14.37
C TYR A 34 -20.02 -20.79 -14.59
N LEU A 35 -21.33 -20.95 -14.75
CA LEU A 35 -22.24 -19.80 -14.94
C LEU A 35 -22.30 -18.88 -13.73
N ILE A 36 -22.18 -19.42 -12.51
CA ILE A 36 -22.10 -18.62 -11.29
C ILE A 36 -20.79 -17.84 -11.25
N ILE A 37 -19.65 -18.53 -11.43
CA ILE A 37 -18.32 -17.93 -11.30
C ILE A 37 -18.02 -16.92 -12.41
N PHE A 38 -18.36 -17.23 -13.66
CA PHE A 38 -18.00 -16.41 -14.82
C PHE A 38 -19.16 -15.56 -15.38
N GLY A 39 -20.37 -15.72 -14.82
CA GLY A 39 -21.55 -14.92 -15.19
C GLY A 39 -22.10 -14.12 -14.01
N LEU A 40 -22.67 -14.80 -13.01
CA LEU A 40 -23.38 -14.13 -11.91
C LEU A 40 -22.46 -13.29 -11.02
N LEU A 41 -21.33 -13.84 -10.56
CA LEU A 41 -20.42 -13.15 -9.65
C LEU A 41 -19.80 -11.87 -10.27
N PRO A 42 -19.32 -11.87 -11.53
CA PRO A 42 -18.83 -10.66 -12.17
C PRO A 42 -19.90 -9.58 -12.32
N ILE A 43 -21.16 -9.95 -12.61
CA ILE A 43 -22.28 -9.01 -12.69
C ILE A 43 -22.59 -8.41 -11.31
N ILE A 44 -22.62 -9.24 -10.26
CA ILE A 44 -22.79 -8.75 -8.89
C ILE A 44 -21.67 -7.77 -8.52
N PHE A 45 -20.42 -8.11 -8.87
CA PHE A 45 -19.28 -7.23 -8.65
C PHE A 45 -19.44 -5.89 -9.39
N HIS A 46 -19.81 -5.91 -10.68
CA HIS A 46 -20.00 -4.72 -11.50
C HIS A 46 -20.98 -3.71 -10.87
N TYR A 47 -22.11 -4.18 -10.38
CA TYR A 47 -23.14 -3.32 -9.79
C TYR A 47 -22.97 -3.04 -8.29
N SER A 48 -21.98 -3.63 -7.62
CA SER A 48 -21.78 -3.48 -6.18
C SER A 48 -20.57 -2.62 -5.83
N TYR A 49 -20.79 -1.32 -5.69
CA TYR A 49 -19.77 -0.39 -5.19
C TYR A 49 -19.18 -0.84 -3.85
N THR A 50 -20.00 -1.36 -2.93
CA THR A 50 -19.53 -1.87 -1.64
C THR A 50 -18.52 -3.02 -1.79
N ILE A 51 -18.71 -3.93 -2.74
CA ILE A 51 -17.77 -5.04 -2.98
C ILE A 51 -16.47 -4.50 -3.58
N GLN A 52 -16.56 -3.63 -4.58
CA GLN A 52 -15.40 -3.01 -5.23
C GLN A 52 -14.54 -2.25 -4.21
N LYS A 53 -15.17 -1.38 -3.42
CA LYS A 53 -14.55 -0.64 -2.31
C LYS A 53 -13.88 -1.57 -1.30
N LYS A 54 -14.58 -2.62 -0.84
CA LYS A 54 -14.01 -3.57 0.13
C LYS A 54 -12.81 -4.31 -0.42
N ILE A 55 -12.84 -4.73 -1.69
CA ILE A 55 -11.71 -5.42 -2.33
C ILE A 55 -10.50 -4.49 -2.52
N LEU A 56 -10.75 -3.21 -2.85
CA LEU A 56 -9.68 -2.24 -3.01
C LEU A 56 -8.97 -1.94 -1.69
N PHE A 57 -9.73 -1.56 -0.67
CA PHE A 57 -9.19 -1.07 0.59
C PHE A 57 -8.81 -2.22 1.54
N LEU A 58 -9.57 -3.31 1.56
CA LEU A 58 -9.39 -4.42 2.51
C LEU A 58 -9.29 -3.95 3.98
N ASN A 59 -9.95 -2.85 4.34
CA ASN A 59 -9.88 -2.25 5.67
C ASN A 59 -10.42 -3.18 6.78
N PHE A 60 -11.29 -4.13 6.41
CA PHE A 60 -11.77 -5.18 7.31
C PHE A 60 -10.73 -6.26 7.65
N VAL A 61 -9.64 -6.35 6.89
CA VAL A 61 -8.53 -7.30 7.17
C VAL A 61 -7.56 -6.60 8.11
N GLN A 62 -7.83 -6.70 9.40
CA GLN A 62 -6.98 -6.13 10.45
C GLN A 62 -5.92 -7.15 10.87
N TRP A 63 -4.66 -6.86 10.58
CA TRP A 63 -3.52 -7.66 11.04
C TRP A 63 -2.31 -6.78 11.36
N PRO A 64 -1.72 -6.88 12.57
CA PRO A 64 -2.10 -7.76 13.68
C PRO A 64 -3.48 -7.42 14.28
N LEU A 65 -4.10 -8.42 14.92
CA LEU A 65 -5.39 -8.28 15.60
C LEU A 65 -5.22 -7.65 16.99
N ASN A 66 -6.24 -6.93 17.46
CA ASN A 66 -6.32 -6.37 18.82
C ASN A 66 -5.11 -5.51 19.23
N VAL A 67 -4.64 -4.67 18.32
CA VAL A 67 -3.54 -3.74 18.59
C VAL A 67 -4.03 -2.64 19.53
N ASP A 68 -3.35 -2.45 20.65
CA ASP A 68 -3.51 -1.26 21.49
C ASP A 68 -2.62 -0.14 20.93
N PHE A 69 -3.18 0.70 20.07
CA PHE A 69 -2.45 1.78 19.42
C PHE A 69 -1.94 2.84 20.39
N SER A 70 -2.52 2.93 21.60
CA SER A 70 -2.03 3.84 22.65
C SER A 70 -0.72 3.37 23.29
N LYS A 71 -0.33 2.10 23.07
CA LYS A 71 0.85 1.45 23.63
C LYS A 71 1.73 0.81 22.55
N PRO A 72 2.32 1.61 21.64
CA PRO A 72 3.15 1.12 20.54
C PRO A 72 4.35 0.26 20.98
N GLU A 73 4.81 0.39 22.22
CA GLU A 73 5.84 -0.46 22.82
C GLU A 73 5.45 -1.94 22.89
N LEU A 74 4.14 -2.26 22.99
CA LEU A 74 3.65 -3.64 23.01
C LEU A 74 3.86 -4.37 21.68
N VAL A 75 3.89 -3.63 20.58
CA VAL A 75 4.27 -4.16 19.26
C VAL A 75 5.76 -3.93 18.95
N GLY A 76 6.54 -3.51 19.94
CA GLY A 76 7.98 -3.35 19.86
C GLY A 76 8.44 -2.05 19.19
N MET A 77 7.61 -1.01 19.16
CA MET A 77 7.98 0.33 18.68
C MET A 77 8.29 1.27 19.85
N LYS A 78 9.57 1.38 20.21
CA LYS A 78 10.05 2.28 21.28
C LYS A 78 10.14 3.73 20.82
N GLY A 79 9.99 4.67 21.77
CA GLY A 79 10.06 6.10 21.50
C GLY A 79 8.96 6.56 20.54
N THR A 80 7.77 5.99 20.70
CA THR A 80 6.62 6.25 19.84
C THR A 80 5.50 6.82 20.69
N ARG A 81 4.93 7.96 20.28
CA ARG A 81 3.67 8.46 20.85
C ARG A 81 2.50 8.17 19.92
N ASN A 82 1.32 7.98 20.50
CA ASN A 82 0.06 7.91 19.77
C ASN A 82 -0.73 9.20 19.97
N PHE A 83 -1.24 9.76 18.88
CA PHE A 83 -2.08 10.96 18.92
C PHE A 83 -3.07 10.95 17.75
N TYR A 84 -3.99 11.92 17.75
CA TYR A 84 -5.02 12.02 16.74
C TYR A 84 -5.05 13.40 16.10
N LEU A 85 -5.39 13.44 14.82
CA LEU A 85 -5.72 14.68 14.11
C LEU A 85 -7.19 14.65 13.69
N GLN A 86 -7.85 15.79 13.82
CA GLN A 86 -9.21 15.98 13.32
C GLN A 86 -9.12 16.67 11.95
N THR A 87 -9.48 15.97 10.87
CA THR A 87 -9.39 16.53 9.51
C THR A 87 -10.48 17.58 9.26
N ASP A 88 -10.37 18.32 8.15
CA ASP A 88 -11.38 19.31 7.76
C ASP A 88 -12.78 18.69 7.55
N GLN A 89 -12.82 17.39 7.20
CA GLN A 89 -14.06 16.63 7.08
C GLN A 89 -14.57 16.08 8.42
N GLN A 90 -13.98 16.53 9.54
CA GLN A 90 -14.28 16.06 10.88
C GLN A 90 -14.07 14.55 11.06
N VAL A 91 -13.09 13.98 10.35
CA VAL A 91 -12.68 12.59 10.55
C VAL A 91 -11.47 12.55 11.47
N LYS A 92 -11.56 11.79 12.56
CA LYS A 92 -10.44 11.57 13.47
C LYS A 92 -9.47 10.53 12.91
N ILE A 93 -8.25 10.93 12.61
CA ILE A 93 -7.18 10.07 12.10
C ILE A 93 -6.21 9.74 13.24
N GLY A 94 -5.88 8.45 13.41
CA GLY A 94 -4.91 7.96 14.39
C GLY A 94 -3.50 7.93 13.80
N LEU A 95 -2.54 8.49 14.55
CA LEU A 95 -1.14 8.63 14.13
C LEU A 95 -0.18 8.15 15.20
N TRP A 96 0.97 7.71 14.73
CA TRP A 96 2.18 7.55 15.53
C TRP A 96 3.25 8.53 15.09
N GLN A 97 3.92 9.15 16.07
CA GLN A 97 5.20 9.81 15.87
C GLN A 97 6.28 8.98 16.54
N ILE A 98 7.29 8.60 15.78
CA ILE A 98 8.38 7.73 16.19
C ILE A 98 9.68 8.54 16.19
N LEU A 99 10.40 8.48 17.31
CA LEU A 99 11.67 9.18 17.50
C LEU A 99 12.84 8.47 16.79
N PRO A 100 13.85 9.23 16.33
CA PRO A 100 15.16 8.72 15.92
C PRO A 100 15.83 7.90 17.03
N GLN A 101 16.70 6.96 16.65
CA GLN A 101 17.38 6.09 17.60
C GLN A 101 18.22 6.88 18.62
N SER A 102 18.85 7.98 18.23
CA SER A 102 19.67 8.78 19.15
C SER A 102 18.88 9.41 20.30
N LEU A 103 17.56 9.54 20.16
CA LEU A 103 16.68 10.21 21.13
C LEU A 103 15.95 9.23 22.06
N LEU A 104 16.12 7.91 21.89
CA LEU A 104 15.36 6.91 22.66
C LEU A 104 15.69 6.85 24.15
N ASN A 105 16.91 7.24 24.54
CA ASN A 105 17.35 7.25 25.93
C ASN A 105 17.30 8.65 26.54
N ASP A 106 16.72 9.62 25.84
CA ASP A 106 16.57 10.97 26.37
C ASP A 106 15.40 11.00 27.36
N SER A 107 15.73 11.03 28.65
CA SER A 107 14.75 11.04 29.74
C SER A 107 13.85 12.28 29.74
N ILE A 108 14.16 13.29 28.92
CA ILE A 108 13.37 14.51 28.80
C ILE A 108 12.10 14.26 27.96
N ILE A 109 12.13 13.34 26.99
CA ILE A 109 11.01 13.15 26.05
C ILE A 109 10.00 12.17 26.64
N THR A 110 9.00 12.68 27.34
CA THR A 110 8.00 11.84 28.01
C THR A 110 6.56 12.28 27.77
N THR A 111 6.33 13.53 27.41
CA THR A 111 5.00 14.13 27.24
C THR A 111 4.69 14.46 25.78
N ASP A 112 3.42 14.64 25.45
CA ASP A 112 3.02 15.05 24.09
C ASP A 112 3.64 16.39 23.67
N ASP A 113 3.82 17.32 24.62
CA ASP A 113 4.47 18.60 24.35
C ASP A 113 5.95 18.42 23.98
N ASP A 114 6.65 17.45 24.57
CA ASP A 114 8.04 17.13 24.23
C ASP A 114 8.15 16.59 22.81
N TYR A 115 7.30 15.62 22.45
CA TYR A 115 7.28 15.07 21.10
C TYR A 115 6.91 16.13 20.07
N GLU A 116 5.97 17.03 20.38
CA GLU A 116 5.63 18.15 19.50
C GLU A 116 6.82 19.09 19.32
N THR A 117 7.52 19.41 20.41
CA THR A 117 8.75 20.22 20.39
C THR A 117 9.85 19.57 19.54
N MET A 118 9.95 18.24 19.55
CA MET A 118 10.90 17.50 18.71
C MET A 118 10.60 17.64 17.21
N LEU A 119 9.32 17.69 16.79
CA LEU A 119 8.99 17.96 15.39
C LEU A 119 9.22 19.42 15.02
N LYS A 120 8.84 20.37 15.88
CA LYS A 120 9.04 21.81 15.64
C LYS A 120 10.50 22.19 15.47
N ASN A 121 11.38 21.54 16.22
CA ASN A 121 12.82 21.80 16.22
C ASN A 121 13.62 20.66 15.54
N ALA A 122 12.97 19.90 14.66
CA ALA A 122 13.60 18.77 14.00
C ALA A 122 14.83 19.23 13.20
N LYS A 123 15.93 18.48 13.32
CA LYS A 123 17.16 18.67 12.53
C LYS A 123 17.47 17.49 11.61
N ARG A 124 16.69 16.41 11.77
CA ARG A 124 16.82 15.14 11.06
C ARG A 124 15.69 15.00 10.07
N PRO A 125 15.92 14.34 8.93
CA PRO A 125 14.86 13.96 8.02
C PRO A 125 13.66 13.33 8.72
N ILE A 126 12.47 13.66 8.24
CA ILE A 126 11.21 13.12 8.73
C ILE A 126 10.55 12.35 7.60
N PHE A 127 10.16 11.11 7.82
CA PHE A 127 9.42 10.30 6.85
C PHE A 127 7.94 10.21 7.25
N LEU A 128 7.06 10.69 6.38
CA LEU A 128 5.62 10.40 6.44
C LEU A 128 5.35 9.10 5.69
N TYR A 129 4.87 8.06 6.39
CA TYR A 129 4.54 6.79 5.78
C TYR A 129 3.05 6.66 5.48
N MET A 130 2.72 6.39 4.22
CA MET A 130 1.37 6.13 3.70
C MET A 130 1.27 4.65 3.30
N HIS A 131 0.47 3.89 4.03
CA HIS A 131 0.50 2.43 3.96
C HIS A 131 -0.31 1.84 2.78
N GLY A 132 -0.02 0.59 2.42
CA GLY A 132 -0.80 -0.15 1.42
C GLY A 132 -2.20 -0.56 1.89
N ASN A 133 -2.97 -1.25 1.05
CA ASN A 133 -4.25 -1.80 1.47
C ASN A 133 -4.09 -2.82 2.63
N SER A 134 -5.18 -3.11 3.33
CA SER A 134 -5.22 -4.00 4.49
C SER A 134 -4.31 -3.59 5.67
N GLY A 135 -4.44 -4.30 6.80
CA GLY A 135 -3.61 -4.13 7.98
C GLY A 135 -3.85 -2.80 8.68
N ASN A 136 -2.85 -2.38 9.44
CA ASN A 136 -2.83 -1.11 10.16
C ASN A 136 -1.37 -0.68 10.38
N ARG A 137 -1.12 0.50 10.97
CA ARG A 137 0.25 1.01 11.17
C ARG A 137 1.14 0.09 12.00
N ALA A 138 0.58 -0.90 12.70
CA ALA A 138 1.33 -1.91 13.45
C ALA A 138 1.65 -3.21 12.67
N SER A 139 1.35 -3.30 11.36
CA SER A 139 1.71 -4.48 10.57
C SER A 139 3.22 -4.73 10.54
N ASN A 140 3.65 -5.98 10.73
CA ASN A 140 5.07 -6.35 10.94
C ASN A 140 6.07 -5.74 9.93
N HIS A 141 5.80 -5.83 8.62
CA HIS A 141 6.69 -5.26 7.60
C HIS A 141 6.84 -3.74 7.70
N ARG A 142 5.78 -3.05 8.15
CA ARG A 142 5.77 -1.60 8.40
C ARG A 142 6.63 -1.28 9.63
N LEU A 143 6.47 -2.06 10.71
CA LEU A 143 7.30 -1.94 11.90
C LEU A 143 8.79 -2.15 11.61
N GLU A 144 9.13 -3.11 10.74
CA GLU A 144 10.51 -3.33 10.29
C GLU A 144 11.06 -2.11 9.54
N LEU A 145 10.27 -1.52 8.64
CA LEU A 145 10.64 -0.30 7.93
C LEU A 145 10.79 0.91 8.87
N TYR A 146 9.90 1.08 9.84
CA TYR A 146 9.99 2.15 10.84
C TYR A 146 11.26 2.03 11.69
N LYS A 147 11.60 0.80 12.10
CA LYS A 147 12.85 0.51 12.82
C LYS A 147 14.07 0.78 11.96
N LEU A 148 14.00 0.50 10.66
CA LEU A 148 15.05 0.88 9.73
C LEU A 148 15.23 2.41 9.74
N PHE A 149 14.17 3.20 9.52
CA PHE A 149 14.28 4.67 9.59
C PHE A 149 14.81 5.18 10.94
N GLN A 150 14.32 4.62 12.05
CA GLN A 150 14.80 4.93 13.39
C GLN A 150 16.31 4.68 13.51
N SER A 151 16.81 3.55 12.98
CA SER A 151 18.25 3.21 12.97
C SER A 151 19.10 4.10 12.05
N LEU A 152 18.49 4.74 11.06
CA LEU A 152 19.14 5.78 10.23
C LEU A 152 19.09 7.16 10.89
N ASP A 153 18.59 7.22 12.13
CA ASP A 153 18.43 8.42 12.92
C ASP A 153 17.45 9.43 12.29
N TYR A 154 16.35 8.93 11.73
CA TYR A 154 15.25 9.74 11.16
C TYR A 154 13.99 9.67 12.02
N HIS A 155 13.19 10.74 11.96
CA HIS A 155 11.84 10.72 12.53
C HIS A 155 10.90 9.99 11.57
N VAL A 156 9.88 9.33 12.12
CA VAL A 156 8.78 8.76 11.32
C VAL A 156 7.46 9.27 11.85
N VAL A 157 6.59 9.68 10.95
CA VAL A 157 5.16 9.87 11.21
C VAL A 157 4.42 8.86 10.34
N CYS A 158 3.54 8.06 10.95
CA CYS A 158 2.69 7.12 10.21
C CYS A 158 1.28 7.20 10.77
N PHE A 159 0.28 6.91 9.94
CA PHE A 159 -1.12 7.02 10.30
C PHE A 159 -1.91 5.91 9.62
N ASP A 160 -3.11 5.64 10.12
CA ASP A 160 -4.07 4.77 9.46
C ASP A 160 -5.14 5.61 8.73
N TYR A 161 -5.51 5.23 7.51
CA TYR A 161 -6.60 5.91 6.80
C TYR A 161 -7.94 5.82 7.54
N ARG A 162 -8.92 6.65 7.18
CA ARG A 162 -10.31 6.51 7.66
C ARG A 162 -10.80 5.06 7.56
N GLY A 163 -11.41 4.53 8.63
CA GLY A 163 -11.87 3.14 8.69
C GLY A 163 -10.76 2.08 8.79
N TYR A 164 -9.50 2.45 9.08
CA TYR A 164 -8.41 1.53 9.41
C TYR A 164 -7.93 1.75 10.84
N GLY A 165 -7.42 0.68 11.47
CA GLY A 165 -6.83 0.76 12.80
C GLY A 165 -7.82 1.35 13.83
N ASP A 166 -7.40 2.42 14.49
CA ASP A 166 -8.22 3.23 15.42
C ASP A 166 -8.62 4.60 14.84
N SER A 167 -8.40 4.83 13.53
CA SER A 167 -8.97 5.97 12.82
C SER A 167 -10.49 5.80 12.69
N GLU A 168 -11.19 6.91 12.68
CA GLU A 168 -12.65 6.94 12.66
C GLU A 168 -13.23 6.25 11.42
N GLU A 169 -14.30 5.50 11.64
CA GLU A 169 -15.09 4.91 10.57
C GLU A 169 -15.80 6.02 9.79
N ALA A 170 -15.45 6.16 8.51
CA ALA A 170 -16.05 7.10 7.59
C ALA A 170 -16.12 6.49 6.19
N GLU A 171 -16.84 7.15 5.28
CA GLU A 171 -16.97 6.64 3.91
C GLU A 171 -15.61 6.58 3.22
N LEU A 172 -15.20 5.34 2.92
CA LEU A 172 -13.98 5.02 2.19
C LEU A 172 -14.17 5.32 0.70
N SER A 173 -13.41 6.26 0.18
CA SER A 173 -13.32 6.59 -1.24
C SER A 173 -11.91 7.08 -1.51
N GLU A 174 -11.49 7.10 -2.79
CA GLU A 174 -10.18 7.68 -3.15
C GLU A 174 -10.06 9.13 -2.66
N ILE A 175 -11.06 9.97 -2.95
CA ILE A 175 -11.07 11.38 -2.53
C ILE A 175 -10.99 11.47 -1.01
N GLY A 176 -11.71 10.61 -0.27
CA GLY A 176 -11.67 10.58 1.18
C GLY A 176 -10.28 10.30 1.74
N VAL A 177 -9.66 9.19 1.32
CA VAL A 177 -8.32 8.82 1.81
C VAL A 177 -7.25 9.82 1.38
N VAL A 178 -7.36 10.40 0.18
CA VAL A 178 -6.45 11.44 -0.33
C VAL A 178 -6.62 12.74 0.46
N SER A 179 -7.85 13.16 0.76
CA SER A 179 -8.12 14.37 1.54
C SER A 179 -7.55 14.28 2.96
N ASP A 180 -7.74 13.16 3.64
CA ASP A 180 -7.17 12.98 4.98
C ASP A 180 -5.64 12.93 4.95
N SER A 181 -5.08 12.25 3.95
CA SER A 181 -3.62 12.14 3.79
C SER A 181 -2.97 13.49 3.46
N LYS A 182 -3.65 14.32 2.66
CA LYS A 182 -3.24 15.72 2.38
C LYS A 182 -3.22 16.52 3.68
N TYR A 183 -4.29 16.44 4.47
CA TYR A 183 -4.38 17.14 5.76
C TYR A 183 -3.22 16.74 6.71
N VAL A 184 -2.91 15.44 6.81
CA VAL A 184 -1.80 14.95 7.64
C VAL A 184 -0.45 15.50 7.15
N LEU A 185 -0.20 15.50 5.84
CA LEU A 185 1.04 16.04 5.27
C LEU A 185 1.15 17.55 5.47
N GLU A 186 0.08 18.30 5.29
CA GLU A 186 0.04 19.75 5.53
C GLU A 186 0.30 20.08 6.99
N TRP A 187 -0.33 19.35 7.91
CA TRP A 187 -0.06 19.46 9.34
C TRP A 187 1.43 19.22 9.63
N LEU A 188 2.02 18.17 9.05
CA LEU A 188 3.42 17.83 9.26
C LEU A 188 4.37 18.90 8.70
N LEU A 189 4.12 19.40 7.49
CA LEU A 189 4.92 20.45 6.89
C LEU A 189 4.81 21.75 7.69
N LYS A 190 3.61 22.09 8.19
CA LYS A 190 3.36 23.28 9.01
C LYS A 190 4.05 23.20 10.37
N ILE A 191 4.00 22.05 11.06
CA ILE A 191 4.61 21.92 12.39
C ILE A 191 6.13 21.91 12.31
N VAL A 192 6.71 21.31 11.27
CA VAL A 192 8.15 21.29 11.02
C VAL A 192 8.65 22.66 10.56
N ASN A 193 7.81 23.41 9.82
CA ASN A 193 8.07 24.78 9.40
C ASN A 193 9.45 24.95 8.72
N GLY A 194 9.85 23.99 7.89
CA GLY A 194 11.11 24.00 7.15
C GLY A 194 12.38 23.73 7.98
N THR A 195 12.28 23.42 9.28
CA THR A 195 13.46 23.12 10.12
C THR A 195 14.19 21.84 9.71
N ALA A 196 13.46 20.89 9.12
CA ALA A 196 13.98 19.66 8.55
C ALA A 196 13.27 19.28 7.24
N PRO A 197 13.94 18.52 6.34
CA PRO A 197 13.30 17.99 5.15
C PRO A 197 12.30 16.88 5.50
N VAL A 198 11.09 16.99 4.95
CA VAL A 198 10.03 15.98 5.07
C VAL A 198 9.98 15.14 3.80
N PHE A 199 10.06 13.83 3.92
CA PHE A 199 9.94 12.87 2.82
C PHE A 199 8.62 12.11 2.96
N VAL A 200 8.02 11.73 1.84
CA VAL A 200 6.83 10.86 1.81
C VAL A 200 7.24 9.48 1.33
N TRP A 201 6.77 8.44 2.01
CA TRP A 201 6.94 7.05 1.61
C TRP A 201 5.58 6.39 1.44
N GLY A 202 5.20 6.12 0.20
CA GLY A 202 4.01 5.35 -0.14
C GLY A 202 4.36 3.89 -0.39
N HIS A 203 3.55 2.96 0.12
CA HIS A 203 3.66 1.53 -0.19
C HIS A 203 2.37 1.01 -0.82
N SER A 204 2.45 0.29 -1.94
CA SER A 204 1.28 -0.33 -2.60
C SER A 204 0.16 0.70 -2.84
N LEU A 205 -1.08 0.52 -2.34
CA LEU A 205 -2.15 1.53 -2.39
C LEU A 205 -1.68 2.95 -1.97
N GLY A 206 -0.80 3.02 -0.97
CA GLY A 206 -0.23 4.26 -0.48
C GLY A 206 0.62 5.01 -1.51
N THR A 207 1.14 4.36 -2.56
CA THR A 207 1.83 5.04 -3.67
C THR A 207 0.85 5.88 -4.48
N GLY A 208 -0.33 5.33 -4.79
CA GLY A 208 -1.39 6.06 -5.48
C GLY A 208 -1.92 7.23 -4.65
N VAL A 209 -2.14 7.00 -3.35
CA VAL A 209 -2.54 8.07 -2.41
C VAL A 209 -1.47 9.17 -2.38
N SER A 210 -0.20 8.82 -2.21
CA SER A 210 0.90 9.79 -2.10
C SER A 210 1.04 10.64 -3.36
N VAL A 211 0.99 10.02 -4.54
CA VAL A 211 1.10 10.71 -5.83
C VAL A 211 -0.08 11.67 -6.02
N HIS A 212 -1.30 11.25 -5.70
CA HIS A 212 -2.48 12.11 -5.80
C HIS A 212 -2.38 13.30 -4.81
N VAL A 213 -2.01 13.06 -3.54
CA VAL A 213 -1.81 14.14 -2.55
C VAL A 213 -0.80 15.18 -3.04
N LEU A 214 0.36 14.74 -3.52
CA LEU A 214 1.40 15.65 -4.00
C LEU A 214 0.96 16.41 -5.26
N ALA A 215 0.18 15.78 -6.14
CA ALA A 215 -0.39 16.44 -7.30
C ALA A 215 -1.39 17.56 -6.94
N LEU A 216 -2.14 17.42 -5.84
CA LEU A 216 -2.99 18.49 -5.30
C LEU A 216 -2.14 19.60 -4.68
N LEU A 217 -1.19 19.25 -3.80
CA LEU A 217 -0.34 20.23 -3.12
C LEU A 217 0.58 21.01 -4.07
N ALA A 218 0.95 20.42 -5.21
CA ALA A 218 1.67 21.13 -6.26
C ALA A 218 0.93 22.39 -6.74
N THR A 219 -0.41 22.38 -6.78
CA THR A 219 -1.22 23.56 -7.14
C THR A 219 -1.18 24.65 -6.07
N GLU A 220 -0.85 24.28 -4.83
CA GLU A 220 -0.73 25.16 -3.67
C GLU A 220 0.72 25.59 -3.41
N LYS A 221 1.67 25.16 -4.27
CA LYS A 221 3.12 25.39 -4.14
C LYS A 221 3.71 24.83 -2.84
N VAL A 222 3.09 23.80 -2.27
CA VAL A 222 3.58 23.09 -1.09
C VAL A 222 4.12 21.75 -1.54
N GLN A 223 5.35 21.39 -1.17
CA GLN A 223 5.93 20.10 -1.53
C GLN A 223 6.83 19.53 -0.43
N PRO A 224 6.86 18.20 -0.27
CA PRO A 224 7.88 17.54 0.53
C PRO A 224 9.25 17.63 -0.17
N ALA A 225 10.31 17.31 0.57
CA ALA A 225 11.66 17.24 0.05
C ALA A 225 11.84 16.12 -1.00
N GLY A 226 11.13 15.00 -0.86
CA GLY A 226 11.19 13.91 -1.82
C GLY A 226 10.10 12.84 -1.60
N LEU A 227 9.94 11.98 -2.59
CA LEU A 227 8.91 10.93 -2.63
C LEU A 227 9.53 9.56 -2.88
N PHE A 228 9.21 8.59 -2.03
CA PHE A 228 9.49 7.17 -2.24
C PHE A 228 8.19 6.44 -2.58
N LEU A 229 8.22 5.65 -3.64
CA LEU A 229 7.12 4.80 -4.10
C LEU A 229 7.58 3.34 -4.06
N GLU A 230 7.14 2.60 -3.05
CA GLU A 230 7.47 1.18 -2.85
C GLU A 230 6.37 0.27 -3.41
N SER A 231 6.74 -0.63 -4.31
CA SER A 231 5.82 -1.51 -5.07
C SER A 231 4.61 -0.75 -5.66
N PRO A 232 4.84 0.29 -6.48
CA PRO A 232 3.75 1.07 -7.04
C PRO A 232 3.07 0.39 -8.22
N PHE A 233 1.84 0.82 -8.48
CA PHE A 233 1.15 0.63 -9.75
C PHE A 233 0.96 1.99 -10.45
N ASN A 234 0.79 1.99 -11.77
CA ASN A 234 0.63 3.23 -12.54
C ASN A 234 -0.79 3.79 -12.48
N ASN A 235 -1.82 2.95 -12.53
CA ASN A 235 -3.21 3.30 -12.28
C ASN A 235 -4.00 2.05 -11.89
N ILE A 236 -5.21 2.22 -11.34
CA ILE A 236 -5.99 1.07 -10.87
C ILE A 236 -6.52 0.19 -12.01
N ALA A 237 -6.75 0.74 -13.22
CA ALA A 237 -7.27 -0.03 -14.34
C ALA A 237 -6.26 -1.09 -14.77
N ASP A 238 -4.99 -0.70 -14.86
CA ASP A 238 -3.87 -1.59 -15.15
C ASP A 238 -3.65 -2.58 -14.00
N GLU A 239 -3.71 -2.13 -12.75
CA GLU A 239 -3.62 -3.02 -11.58
C GLU A 239 -4.71 -4.08 -11.64
N LEU A 240 -5.98 -3.70 -11.80
CA LEU A 240 -7.09 -4.65 -11.91
C LEU A 240 -6.97 -5.58 -13.12
N SER A 241 -6.40 -5.11 -14.23
CA SER A 241 -6.25 -5.90 -15.46
C SER A 241 -5.09 -6.90 -15.40
N GLU A 242 -4.04 -6.58 -14.65
CA GLU A 242 -2.83 -7.39 -14.51
C GLU A 242 -2.75 -8.15 -13.18
N HIS A 243 -3.66 -7.87 -12.24
CA HIS A 243 -3.70 -8.54 -10.94
C HIS A 243 -3.83 -10.07 -11.12
N PRO A 244 -3.08 -10.90 -10.37
CA PRO A 244 -3.12 -12.36 -10.54
C PRO A 244 -4.51 -12.98 -10.40
N LEU A 245 -5.35 -12.44 -9.50
CA LEU A 245 -6.72 -12.92 -9.31
C LEU A 245 -7.67 -12.54 -10.45
N SER A 246 -7.36 -11.53 -11.26
CA SER A 246 -8.20 -11.14 -12.40
C SER A 246 -7.83 -11.89 -13.68
N GLN A 247 -6.64 -12.50 -13.74
CA GLN A 247 -6.18 -13.25 -14.92
C GLN A 247 -7.14 -14.39 -15.32
N ILE A 248 -7.82 -15.01 -14.35
CA ILE A 248 -8.83 -16.05 -14.63
C ILE A 248 -10.06 -15.49 -15.37
N PHE A 249 -10.35 -14.19 -15.24
CA PHE A 249 -11.48 -13.52 -15.90
C PHE A 249 -11.07 -12.75 -17.16
N LYS A 250 -9.77 -12.55 -17.40
CA LYS A 250 -9.22 -11.69 -18.47
C LYS A 250 -9.65 -12.10 -19.88
N HIS A 251 -9.93 -13.37 -20.10
CA HIS A 251 -10.40 -13.89 -21.40
C HIS A 251 -11.89 -13.68 -21.67
N LEU A 252 -12.66 -13.18 -20.70
CA LEU A 252 -14.07 -12.87 -20.92
C LEU A 252 -14.20 -11.62 -21.80
N PRO A 253 -15.02 -11.63 -22.88
CA PRO A 253 -15.19 -10.46 -23.76
C PRO A 253 -15.65 -9.19 -23.04
N TRP A 254 -16.33 -9.34 -21.90
CA TRP A 254 -16.83 -8.26 -21.05
C TRP A 254 -15.95 -7.98 -19.82
N PHE A 255 -14.72 -8.49 -19.77
CA PHE A 255 -13.80 -8.32 -18.62
C PHE A 255 -13.67 -6.85 -18.19
N HIS A 256 -13.42 -5.96 -19.14
CA HIS A 256 -13.26 -4.54 -18.87
C HIS A 256 -14.52 -3.93 -18.27
N TRP A 257 -15.68 -4.25 -18.85
CA TRP A 257 -16.99 -3.83 -18.34
C TRP A 257 -17.23 -4.33 -16.91
N VAL A 258 -16.95 -5.61 -16.59
CA VAL A 258 -17.23 -6.15 -15.25
C VAL A 258 -16.20 -5.74 -14.19
N ILE A 259 -14.90 -5.70 -14.51
CA ILE A 259 -13.84 -5.48 -13.51
C ILE A 259 -13.38 -4.02 -13.45
N VAL A 260 -13.14 -3.37 -14.59
CA VAL A 260 -12.40 -2.10 -14.67
C VAL A 260 -13.33 -0.89 -14.65
N GLU A 261 -14.34 -0.86 -15.52
CA GLU A 261 -15.28 0.28 -15.63
C GLU A 261 -15.93 0.69 -14.31
N PRO A 262 -16.38 -0.24 -13.44
CA PRO A 262 -17.05 0.13 -12.20
C PRO A 262 -16.17 0.93 -11.25
N PHE A 263 -14.86 0.69 -11.25
CA PHE A 263 -13.92 1.47 -10.44
C PHE A 263 -13.84 2.91 -10.95
N TYR A 264 -13.86 3.11 -12.27
CA TYR A 264 -13.82 4.43 -12.89
C TYR A 264 -15.12 5.21 -12.70
N ASP A 265 -16.25 4.53 -12.82
CA ASP A 265 -17.58 5.08 -12.57
C ASP A 265 -17.77 5.48 -11.11
N ASN A 266 -17.14 4.73 -10.19
CA ASN A 266 -17.16 5.01 -8.76
C ASN A 266 -15.98 5.86 -8.26
N TYR A 267 -15.22 6.49 -9.16
CA TYR A 267 -14.12 7.42 -8.82
C TYR A 267 -13.02 6.81 -7.94
N LEU A 268 -12.77 5.50 -8.09
CA LEU A 268 -11.66 4.77 -7.48
C LEU A 268 -10.63 4.51 -8.57
N ARG A 269 -9.87 5.52 -9.02
CA ARG A 269 -9.02 5.49 -10.22
C ARG A 269 -7.52 5.44 -9.93
N PHE A 270 -7.06 6.13 -8.89
CA PHE A 270 -5.65 6.22 -8.46
C PHE A 270 -4.68 6.42 -9.63
N GLU A 271 -4.95 7.42 -10.48
CA GLU A 271 -4.27 7.66 -11.76
C GLU A 271 -2.87 8.27 -11.58
N SER A 272 -1.97 7.50 -10.98
CA SER A 272 -0.61 7.93 -10.63
C SER A 272 0.20 8.35 -11.85
N ASP A 273 0.03 7.65 -12.98
CA ASP A 273 0.63 7.99 -14.27
C ASP A 273 0.22 9.37 -14.81
N LYS A 274 -0.97 9.88 -14.47
CA LYS A 274 -1.39 11.25 -14.79
C LYS A 274 -0.93 12.25 -13.74
N HIS A 275 -1.06 11.90 -12.47
CA HIS A 275 -0.75 12.79 -11.36
C HIS A 275 0.75 13.05 -11.18
N ILE A 276 1.60 12.09 -11.58
CA ILE A 276 3.06 12.19 -11.43
C ILE A 276 3.68 13.35 -12.22
N GLU A 277 3.04 13.80 -13.30
CA GLU A 277 3.42 15.00 -14.07
C GLU A 277 3.56 16.24 -13.16
N LYS A 278 2.68 16.38 -12.17
CA LYS A 278 2.60 17.58 -11.33
C LYS A 278 3.64 17.62 -10.21
N ILE A 279 4.19 16.47 -9.84
CA ILE A 279 5.14 16.35 -8.74
C ILE A 279 6.44 17.08 -9.12
N GLN A 280 6.99 17.94 -8.26
CA GLN A 280 8.26 18.63 -8.55
C GLN A 280 9.42 18.15 -7.67
N CYS A 281 9.15 17.55 -6.50
CA CYS A 281 10.18 16.97 -5.64
C CYS A 281 10.75 15.65 -6.22
N PRO A 282 12.04 15.34 -6.01
CA PRO A 282 12.68 14.10 -6.45
C PRO A 282 11.87 12.84 -6.10
N ILE A 283 11.88 11.85 -7.00
CA ILE A 283 11.10 10.61 -6.90
C ILE A 283 12.05 9.40 -6.92
N MET A 284 11.91 8.51 -5.96
CA MET A 284 12.53 7.19 -5.91
C MET A 284 11.45 6.11 -6.02
N ILE A 285 11.52 5.28 -7.04
CA ILE A 285 10.67 4.10 -7.21
C ILE A 285 11.46 2.86 -6.78
N LEU A 286 10.89 2.05 -5.88
CA LEU A 286 11.47 0.80 -5.40
C LEU A 286 10.51 -0.34 -5.75
N HIS A 287 10.95 -1.36 -6.48
CA HIS A 287 10.08 -2.49 -6.81
C HIS A 287 10.88 -3.80 -6.88
N ALA A 288 10.39 -4.82 -6.20
CA ALA A 288 10.90 -6.18 -6.29
C ALA A 288 10.34 -6.90 -7.53
N GLU A 289 11.21 -7.58 -8.27
CA GLU A 289 10.83 -8.30 -9.50
C GLU A 289 9.97 -9.56 -9.21
N ASP A 290 10.04 -10.09 -7.98
CA ASP A 290 9.22 -11.21 -7.49
C ASP A 290 7.91 -10.76 -6.80
N ASP A 291 7.47 -9.52 -7.01
CA ASP A 291 6.20 -9.03 -6.50
C ASP A 291 5.00 -9.74 -7.17
N ASN A 292 4.39 -10.65 -6.41
CA ASN A 292 3.23 -11.44 -6.82
C ASN A 292 1.89 -10.77 -6.48
N ILE A 293 1.89 -9.53 -5.99
CA ILE A 293 0.66 -8.78 -5.70
C ILE A 293 0.49 -7.67 -6.74
N VAL A 294 1.48 -6.79 -6.84
CA VAL A 294 1.52 -5.70 -7.83
C VAL A 294 2.62 -6.04 -8.84
N PRO A 295 2.26 -6.43 -10.09
CA PRO A 295 3.25 -6.83 -11.08
C PRO A 295 4.32 -5.75 -11.30
N PHE A 296 5.59 -6.16 -11.30
CA PHE A 296 6.75 -5.26 -11.52
C PHE A 296 6.62 -4.35 -12.75
N ALA A 297 6.00 -4.87 -13.82
CA ALA A 297 5.76 -4.12 -15.05
C ALA A 297 4.92 -2.83 -14.85
N LEU A 298 4.04 -2.79 -13.84
CA LEU A 298 3.24 -1.58 -13.54
C LEU A 298 4.10 -0.48 -12.91
N GLY A 299 5.06 -0.85 -12.05
CA GLY A 299 6.06 0.08 -11.54
C GLY A 299 6.97 0.61 -12.65
N GLU A 300 7.36 -0.25 -13.61
CA GLU A 300 8.10 0.21 -14.79
C GLU A 300 7.28 1.17 -15.68
N LYS A 301 5.98 0.94 -15.84
CA LYS A 301 5.08 1.87 -16.55
C LYS A 301 5.04 3.23 -15.84
N LEU A 302 4.92 3.25 -14.52
CA LEU A 302 4.91 4.49 -13.75
C LEU A 302 6.26 5.22 -13.85
N PHE A 303 7.38 4.50 -13.77
CA PHE A 303 8.70 5.08 -13.98
C PHE A 303 8.84 5.70 -15.37
N LYS A 304 8.37 4.99 -16.42
CA LYS A 304 8.34 5.52 -17.79
C LYS A 304 7.49 6.79 -17.91
N ALA A 305 6.31 6.83 -17.27
CA ALA A 305 5.51 8.05 -17.22
C ALA A 305 6.27 9.20 -16.54
N ALA A 306 6.92 8.94 -15.40
CA ALA A 306 7.69 9.94 -14.68
C ALA A 306 8.84 10.53 -15.53
N ILE A 307 9.65 9.70 -16.18
CA ILE A 307 10.75 10.19 -17.04
C ILE A 307 10.24 10.90 -18.30
N ASN A 308 9.06 10.55 -18.80
CA ASN A 308 8.45 11.24 -19.95
C ASN A 308 8.06 12.67 -19.60
N TYR A 309 7.55 12.91 -18.38
CA TYR A 309 7.16 14.25 -17.93
C TYR A 309 8.34 15.07 -17.41
N HIS A 310 9.27 14.46 -16.69
CA HIS A 310 10.35 15.16 -15.98
C HIS A 310 11.71 15.09 -16.68
N GLY A 311 11.79 14.38 -17.80
CA GLY A 311 13.06 14.05 -18.45
C GLY A 311 13.79 12.90 -17.77
N ASN A 312 14.85 12.42 -18.42
CA ASN A 312 15.70 11.33 -17.92
C ASN A 312 16.82 11.85 -16.99
N ASP A 313 16.46 12.75 -16.07
CA ASP A 313 17.38 13.26 -15.05
C ASP A 313 17.36 12.33 -13.83
N THR A 314 18.46 11.63 -13.59
CA THR A 314 18.61 10.72 -12.46
C THR A 314 18.59 11.43 -11.11
N ASN A 315 18.83 12.75 -11.07
CA ASN A 315 18.68 13.52 -9.83
C ASN A 315 17.21 13.82 -9.52
N ARG A 316 16.33 13.66 -10.53
CA ARG A 316 14.90 13.94 -10.45
C ARG A 316 14.07 12.67 -10.30
N VAL A 317 14.32 11.64 -11.10
CA VAL A 317 13.57 10.37 -11.08
C VAL A 317 14.52 9.19 -11.07
N GLN A 318 14.44 8.35 -10.03
CA GLN A 318 15.25 7.14 -9.86
C GLN A 318 14.34 5.92 -9.74
N MET A 319 14.82 4.77 -10.24
CA MET A 319 14.18 3.48 -10.00
C MET A 319 15.23 2.47 -9.53
N THR A 320 15.02 1.90 -8.35
CA THR A 320 15.76 0.73 -7.87
C THR A 320 14.94 -0.51 -8.14
N ARG A 321 15.45 -1.37 -9.01
CA ARG A 321 14.93 -2.71 -9.28
C ARG A 321 15.57 -3.69 -8.30
N ILE A 322 14.77 -4.49 -7.63
CA ILE A 322 15.27 -5.46 -6.66
C ILE A 322 15.07 -6.86 -7.23
N ASP A 323 16.20 -7.50 -7.52
CA ASP A 323 16.25 -8.79 -8.20
C ASP A 323 15.43 -9.87 -7.47
N ALA A 324 14.65 -10.63 -8.24
CA ALA A 324 13.74 -11.66 -7.76
C ALA A 324 14.39 -12.72 -6.85
N THR A 325 15.70 -12.96 -6.98
CA THR A 325 16.44 -13.93 -6.15
C THR A 325 16.45 -13.59 -4.66
N HIS A 326 16.14 -12.34 -4.29
CA HIS A 326 16.06 -11.94 -2.89
C HIS A 326 14.79 -12.43 -2.18
N GLY A 327 13.72 -12.75 -2.90
CA GLY A 327 12.50 -13.30 -2.30
C GLY A 327 11.73 -12.30 -1.42
N PHE A 328 11.82 -11.00 -1.70
CA PHE A 328 11.16 -9.98 -0.87
C PHE A 328 9.68 -9.80 -1.20
N GLY A 329 9.29 -10.12 -2.44
CA GLY A 329 7.96 -9.90 -2.97
C GLY A 329 7.41 -8.51 -2.64
N HIS A 330 6.11 -8.47 -2.33
CA HIS A 330 5.38 -7.20 -2.19
C HIS A 330 5.70 -6.38 -0.93
N LYS A 331 6.24 -6.99 0.13
CA LYS A 331 6.22 -6.38 1.48
C LYS A 331 7.57 -6.23 2.14
N TYR A 332 8.60 -6.94 1.69
CA TYR A 332 9.83 -7.10 2.47
C TYR A 332 11.05 -6.43 1.86
N ILE A 333 10.86 -5.42 1.00
CA ILE A 333 11.94 -4.57 0.49
C ILE A 333 12.68 -3.91 1.66
N CYS A 334 12.01 -3.63 2.79
CA CYS A 334 12.63 -3.16 4.03
C CYS A 334 13.79 -4.03 4.54
N ARG A 335 13.88 -5.30 4.12
CA ARG A 335 14.97 -6.24 4.47
C ARG A 335 16.13 -6.23 3.47
N TYR A 336 16.04 -5.44 2.40
CA TYR A 336 17.09 -5.35 1.40
C TYR A 336 18.35 -4.69 1.99
N LYS A 337 19.48 -5.40 1.96
CA LYS A 337 20.74 -4.96 2.58
C LYS A 337 21.23 -3.59 2.09
N ASN A 338 20.95 -3.25 0.83
CA ASN A 338 21.36 -1.97 0.25
C ASN A 338 20.36 -0.84 0.48
N LEU A 339 19.15 -1.12 0.98
CA LEU A 339 18.12 -0.11 1.22
C LEU A 339 18.59 1.04 2.12
N PRO A 340 19.31 0.81 3.24
CA PRO A 340 19.87 1.90 4.05
C PRO A 340 20.71 2.90 3.23
N ASN A 341 21.51 2.39 2.29
CA ASN A 341 22.39 3.21 1.47
C ASN A 341 21.61 3.96 0.39
N ILE A 342 20.60 3.32 -0.21
CA ILE A 342 19.69 3.95 -1.18
C ILE A 342 18.98 5.14 -0.51
N ILE A 343 18.38 4.92 0.67
CA ILE A 343 17.70 5.98 1.42
C ILE A 343 18.67 7.13 1.74
N LYS A 344 19.83 6.82 2.33
CA LYS A 344 20.83 7.85 2.70
C LYS A 344 21.32 8.66 1.51
N SER A 345 21.59 7.99 0.38
CA SER A 345 22.08 8.65 -0.84
C SER A 345 21.04 9.60 -1.40
N PHE A 346 19.79 9.13 -1.53
CA PHE A 346 18.69 9.95 -2.01
C PHE A 346 18.41 11.15 -1.10
N VAL A 347 18.37 10.93 0.22
CA VAL A 347 18.20 12.02 1.21
C VAL A 347 19.35 13.04 1.12
N HIS A 348 20.59 12.58 0.94
CA HIS A 348 21.74 13.46 0.82
C HIS A 348 21.69 14.31 -0.46
N GLU A 349 21.34 13.69 -1.59
CA GLU A 349 21.23 14.34 -2.89
C GLU A 349 20.13 15.42 -2.89
N VAL A 350 18.96 15.10 -2.36
CA VAL A 350 17.85 16.06 -2.20
C VAL A 350 18.27 17.27 -1.38
N ARG A 351 19.01 17.06 -0.28
CA ARG A 351 19.47 18.16 0.58
C ARG A 351 20.48 19.05 -0.12
N LYS A 352 21.37 18.49 -0.93
CA LYS A 352 22.36 19.25 -1.70
C LYS A 352 21.65 20.19 -2.69
N ASN A 353 20.66 19.67 -3.42
CA ASN A 353 19.90 20.45 -4.42
C ASN A 353 19.00 21.54 -3.81
N GLN A 354 18.77 21.55 -2.49
CA GLN A 354 18.02 22.59 -1.79
C GLN A 354 18.91 23.72 -1.24
N THR A 355 20.23 23.49 -1.16
CA THR A 355 21.20 24.47 -0.67
C THR A 355 21.95 25.22 -1.78
N ASP A 356 21.92 24.67 -3.00
CA ASP A 356 22.41 25.29 -4.24
C ASP A 356 21.29 26.12 -4.88
#